data_AF-A0A9W7L5I2-F1
#
_entry.id   AF-A0A9W7L5I2-F1
#
_cell.length_a   1.000
_cell.length_b   1.000
_cell.length_c   1.000
_cell.angle_alpha   90.00
_cell.angle_beta   90.00
_cell.angle_gamma   90.00
#
_symmetry.space_group_name_H-M   'P 1'
#
loop_
_entity.id
_entity.type
_entity.pdbx_description
1 polymer ?
#
loop_
_entity_poly.entity_id
_entity_poly.type
_entity_poly.pdbx_seq_one_letter_code
_entity_poly.pdbx_strand_id
1 'polypeptide(L)'
;MDPIFRELPTTMANPLEMLTEFVMNNIGWTFNFFFSQLLWWLYAFPAMNDYGYDDANKDSSTGAIPSGPSGSGVAIVPTMLMVIGLVTWTGKLLTFKPATA
;
A
#
# COMPACT_ATOMS: atom_id res chain seq x y z
N MET A 1 -26.01 39.67 -7.88
CA MET A 1 -24.59 39.48 -7.55
C MET A 1 -24.58 38.61 -6.32
N ASP A 2 -24.57 37.30 -6.53
CA ASP A 2 -24.63 36.35 -5.43
C ASP A 2 -23.26 36.37 -4.74
N PRO A 3 -23.21 36.50 -3.41
CA PRO A 3 -21.94 36.50 -2.71
C PRO A 3 -21.25 35.16 -2.96
N ILE A 4 -20.09 35.22 -3.61
CA ILE A 4 -19.15 34.11 -3.86
C ILE A 4 -18.64 33.49 -2.54
N PHE A 5 -19.07 34.02 -1.39
CA PHE A 5 -18.84 33.51 -0.04
C PHE A 5 -20.00 32.67 0.50
N ARG A 6 -20.78 32.01 -0.37
CA ARG A 6 -21.75 30.98 0.02
C ARG A 6 -20.99 29.82 0.63
N GLU A 7 -20.85 29.90 1.95
CA GLU A 7 -20.45 28.89 2.94
C GLU A 7 -19.67 27.72 2.34
N LEU A 8 -18.33 27.79 2.45
CA LEU A 8 -17.52 26.59 2.46
C LEU A 8 -18.13 25.68 3.54
N PRO A 9 -18.65 24.48 3.21
CA PRO A 9 -19.20 23.60 4.24
C PRO A 9 -18.09 23.30 5.25
N THR A 10 -18.24 23.81 6.48
CA THR A 10 -17.31 23.66 7.61
C THR A 10 -17.41 22.28 8.27
N THR A 11 -17.77 21.26 7.51
CA THR A 11 -17.95 19.87 7.94
C THR A 11 -16.93 19.03 7.16
N MET A 12 -15.64 19.02 7.55
CA MET A 12 -15.17 18.46 8.81
C MET A 12 -14.05 19.28 9.45
N ALA A 13 -14.26 19.73 10.67
CA ALA A 13 -13.23 20.38 11.48
C ALA A 13 -12.19 19.40 12.05
N ASN A 14 -12.39 18.08 11.90
CA ASN A 14 -11.54 17.05 12.51
C ASN A 14 -10.87 16.14 11.46
N PRO A 15 -9.52 16.09 11.39
CA PRO A 15 -8.81 15.18 10.49
C PRO A 15 -9.12 13.71 10.76
N LEU A 16 -9.51 13.34 11.99
CA LEU A 16 -9.91 11.97 12.33
C LEU A 16 -11.25 11.57 11.70
N GLU A 17 -12.20 12.49 11.60
CA GLU A 17 -13.47 12.22 10.93
C GLU A 17 -13.24 12.02 9.43
N MET A 18 -12.37 12.83 8.83
CA MET A 18 -11.98 12.69 7.42
C MET A 18 -11.31 11.35 7.14
N LEU A 19 -10.39 10.94 8.01
CA LEU A 19 -9.73 9.65 7.90
C LEU A 19 -10.73 8.50 8.10
N THR A 20 -11.67 8.64 9.04
CA THR A 20 -12.68 7.62 9.30
C THR A 20 -13.60 7.47 8.10
N GLU A 21 -14.12 8.56 7.56
CA GLU A 21 -14.98 8.54 6.37
C GLU A 21 -14.25 7.96 5.17
N PHE A 22 -12.99 8.34 4.96
CA PHE A 22 -12.15 7.78 3.91
C PHE A 22 -11.96 6.27 4.06
N VAL A 23 -11.62 5.80 5.26
CA VAL A 23 -11.40 4.38 5.56
C VAL A 23 -12.68 3.58 5.37
N MET A 24 -13.82 4.09 5.83
CA MET A 24 -15.11 3.39 5.67
C MET A 24 -15.51 3.32 4.19
N ASN A 25 -15.33 4.40 3.43
CA ASN A 25 -15.63 4.43 1.99
C ASN A 25 -14.64 3.60 1.16
N ASN A 26 -13.43 3.38 1.64
CA ASN A 26 -12.37 2.65 0.95
C ASN A 26 -11.87 1.46 1.78
N ILE A 27 -12.74 0.78 2.52
CA ILE A 27 -12.32 -0.24 3.50
C ILE A 27 -11.59 -1.41 2.84
N GLY A 28 -12.01 -1.83 1.64
CA GLY A 28 -11.32 -2.87 0.88
C GLY A 28 -9.92 -2.45 0.44
N TRP A 29 -9.75 -1.21 -0.03
CA TRP A 29 -8.44 -0.69 -0.41
C TRP A 29 -7.53 -0.46 0.79
N THR A 30 -8.11 -0.02 1.91
CA THR A 30 -7.40 0.16 3.18
C THR A 30 -6.93 -1.19 3.73
N PHE A 31 -7.79 -2.20 3.71
CA PHE A 31 -7.41 -3.57 4.06
C PHE A 31 -6.29 -4.09 3.17
N ASN A 32 -6.40 -3.95 1.85
CA ASN A 32 -5.36 -4.39 0.91
C ASN A 32 -4.02 -3.69 1.16
N PHE A 33 -4.04 -2.39 1.45
CA PHE A 33 -2.85 -1.64 1.82
C PHE A 33 -2.20 -2.23 3.09
N PHE A 34 -2.93 -2.33 4.20
CA PHE A 34 -2.38 -2.89 5.44
C PHE A 34 -1.94 -4.35 5.31
N PHE A 35 -2.71 -5.17 4.60
CA PHE A 35 -2.38 -6.57 4.37
C PHE A 35 -1.10 -6.70 3.53
N SER A 36 -0.93 -5.87 2.50
CA SER A 36 0.29 -5.85 1.71
C SER A 36 1.53 -5.42 2.50
N GLN A 37 1.39 -4.45 3.42
CA GLN A 37 2.44 -4.05 4.34
C GLN A 37 2.80 -5.21 5.28
N LEU A 38 1.80 -5.91 5.82
CA LEU A 38 2.01 -7.06 6.69
C LEU A 38 2.76 -8.19 5.97
N LEU A 39 2.33 -8.55 4.75
CA LEU A 39 3.02 -9.56 3.94
C LEU A 39 4.46 -9.16 3.63
N TRP A 40 4.70 -7.88 3.37
CA TRP A 40 6.05 -7.40 3.09
C TRP A 40 6.95 -7.51 4.32
N TRP A 41 6.52 -7.00 5.47
CA TRP A 41 7.34 -7.04 6.69
C TRP A 41 7.55 -8.45 7.24
N LEU A 42 6.55 -9.33 7.14
CA LEU A 42 6.66 -10.68 7.69
C LEU A 42 7.39 -11.67 6.78
N TYR A 43 7.31 -11.51 5.47
CA TYR A 43 7.84 -12.50 4.52
C TYR A 43 8.88 -11.92 3.56
N ALA A 44 8.55 -10.83 2.86
CA ALA A 44 9.44 -10.32 1.81
C ALA A 44 10.69 -9.64 2.38
N PHE A 45 10.57 -8.84 3.43
CA PHE A 45 11.69 -8.16 4.08
C PHE A 45 12.70 -9.15 4.68
N PRO A 46 12.31 -10.15 5.49
CA PRO A 46 13.27 -11.15 5.98
C PRO A 46 13.84 -11.99 4.83
N ALA A 47 13.04 -12.38 3.83
CA ALA A 47 13.58 -13.09 2.66
C ALA A 47 14.61 -12.25 1.88
N MET A 48 14.38 -10.95 1.75
CA MET A 48 15.32 -10.03 1.09
C MET A 48 16.59 -9.80 1.92
N ASN A 49 16.45 -9.72 3.25
CA ASN A 49 17.57 -9.53 4.17
C ASN A 49 18.45 -10.79 4.27
N ASP A 50 17.84 -11.98 4.30
CA ASP A 50 18.53 -13.24 4.54
C ASP A 50 19.18 -13.82 3.28
N TYR A 51 18.54 -13.67 2.11
CA TYR A 51 19.01 -14.28 0.86
C TYR A 51 19.56 -13.26 -0.14
N GLY A 52 19.24 -11.98 0.00
CA GLY A 52 19.64 -10.93 -0.95
C GLY A 52 19.10 -11.16 -2.37
N TYR A 53 19.35 -10.17 -3.24
CA TYR A 53 19.21 -10.30 -4.70
C TYR A 53 20.60 -10.23 -5.34
N ASP A 54 21.58 -10.93 -4.77
CA ASP A 54 22.94 -10.94 -5.31
C ASP A 54 23.12 -12.08 -6.32
N ASP A 55 23.68 -11.74 -7.47
CA ASP A 55 23.95 -12.66 -8.59
C ASP A 55 25.10 -13.64 -8.29
N ALA A 56 25.84 -13.42 -7.19
CA ALA A 56 26.99 -14.23 -6.79
C ALA A 56 26.64 -15.68 -6.42
N ASN A 57 25.37 -15.99 -6.11
CA ASN A 57 24.88 -17.32 -5.77
C ASN A 57 24.01 -17.96 -6.87
N LYS A 58 24.22 -17.57 -8.14
CA LYS A 58 23.59 -18.24 -9.29
C LYS A 58 24.11 -19.68 -9.42
N ASP A 59 23.31 -20.65 -8.96
CA ASP A 59 23.43 -22.03 -9.45
C ASP A 59 23.13 -22.00 -10.96
N SER A 60 24.19 -22.10 -11.75
CA SER A 60 24.17 -21.99 -13.20
C SER A 60 23.41 -23.14 -13.88
N SER A 61 22.92 -24.13 -13.12
CA SER A 61 22.23 -25.31 -13.63
C SER A 61 20.70 -25.25 -13.60
N THR A 62 20.08 -24.38 -12.80
CA THR A 62 18.61 -24.40 -12.59
C THR A 62 17.88 -23.11 -12.98
N GLY A 63 18.60 -22.02 -13.25
CA GLY A 63 17.98 -20.72 -13.57
C GLY A 63 17.15 -20.12 -12.43
N ALA A 64 17.15 -20.77 -11.27
CA ALA A 64 16.52 -20.27 -10.06
C ALA A 64 17.42 -19.19 -9.47
N ILE A 65 16.91 -17.96 -9.41
CA ILE A 65 17.45 -16.94 -8.52
C ILE A 65 17.52 -17.59 -7.12
N PRO A 66 18.62 -17.48 -6.35
CA PRO A 66 18.80 -18.03 -5.01
C PRO A 66 17.86 -17.33 -4.02
N SER A 67 16.58 -17.49 -4.30
CA SER A 67 15.47 -17.24 -3.44
C SER A 67 15.56 -18.39 -2.45
N GLY A 68 15.56 -18.10 -1.15
CA GLY A 68 15.57 -19.14 -0.13
C GLY A 68 14.51 -20.23 -0.35
N PRO A 69 14.47 -21.27 0.51
CA PRO A 69 13.61 -22.45 0.36
C PRO A 69 12.10 -22.16 0.12
N SER A 70 11.64 -20.92 0.30
CA SER A 70 10.27 -20.46 0.03
C SER A 70 10.00 -19.95 -1.40
N GLY A 71 11.01 -19.89 -2.29
CA GLY A 71 10.82 -19.58 -3.72
C GLY A 71 10.80 -18.08 -4.07
N SER A 72 11.17 -17.75 -5.32
CA SER A 72 11.40 -16.36 -5.80
C SER A 72 10.20 -15.44 -5.66
N GLY A 73 8.99 -16.01 -5.71
CA GLY A 73 7.75 -15.28 -5.58
C GLY A 73 7.59 -14.59 -4.21
N VAL A 74 8.18 -15.11 -3.15
CA VAL A 74 7.93 -14.66 -1.77
C VAL A 74 8.52 -13.27 -1.49
N ALA A 75 9.58 -12.87 -2.19
CA ALA A 75 10.11 -11.51 -2.09
C ALA A 75 9.41 -10.55 -3.07
N ILE A 76 9.27 -10.95 -4.33
CA ILE A 76 8.79 -10.04 -5.38
C ILE A 76 7.28 -9.78 -5.31
N VAL A 77 6.46 -10.80 -5.03
CA VAL A 77 4.99 -10.65 -5.05
C VAL A 77 4.51 -9.72 -3.93
N PRO A 78 4.91 -9.89 -2.66
CA PRO A 78 4.51 -8.95 -1.62
C PRO A 78 5.08 -7.56 -1.83
N THR A 79 6.27 -7.42 -2.42
CA THR A 79 6.84 -6.11 -2.78
C THR A 79 6.00 -5.39 -3.82
N MET A 80 5.58 -6.08 -4.89
CA MET A 80 4.68 -5.51 -5.89
C MET A 80 3.32 -5.14 -5.30
N LEU A 81 2.73 -6.02 -4.48
CA LEU A 81 1.48 -5.74 -3.78
C LEU A 81 1.59 -4.53 -2.86
N MET A 82 2.72 -4.39 -2.16
CA MET A 82 3.00 -3.25 -1.27
C MET A 82 3.09 -1.94 -2.05
N VAL A 83 3.82 -1.92 -3.17
CA VAL A 83 3.95 -0.73 -4.03
C VAL A 83 2.60 -0.34 -4.64
N ILE A 84 1.87 -1.30 -5.22
CA ILE A 84 0.56 -1.05 -5.84
C ILE A 84 -0.45 -0.60 -4.79
N GLY A 85 -0.45 -1.25 -3.62
CA GLY A 85 -1.28 -0.90 -2.49
C GLY A 85 -1.01 0.53 -2.01
N LEU A 86 0.27 0.88 -1.82
CA LEU A 86 0.69 2.22 -1.41
C LEU A 86 0.27 3.28 -2.42
N VAL A 87 0.55 3.09 -3.71
CA VAL A 87 0.21 4.05 -4.77
C VAL A 87 -1.30 4.22 -4.88
N THR A 88 -2.05 3.11 -4.89
CA THR A 88 -3.51 3.15 -5.05
C THR A 88 -4.18 3.78 -3.83
N TRP A 89 -3.77 3.39 -2.62
CA TRP A 89 -4.35 3.92 -1.39
C TRP A 89 -4.02 5.40 -1.19
N THR A 90 -2.77 5.80 -1.43
CA THR A 90 -2.34 7.21 -1.36
C THR A 90 -3.04 8.04 -2.43
N GLY A 91 -3.15 7.54 -3.67
CA GLY A 91 -3.86 8.24 -4.75
C GLY A 91 -5.34 8.45 -4.42
N LYS A 92 -6.00 7.46 -3.80
CA LYS A 92 -7.37 7.60 -3.31
C LYS A 92 -7.48 8.61 -2.18
N LEU A 93 -6.53 8.62 -1.24
CA LEU A 93 -6.51 9.58 -0.14
C LEU A 93 -6.36 11.03 -0.65
N LEU A 94 -5.46 11.25 -1.62
CA LEU A 94 -5.21 12.59 -2.18
C LEU A 94 -6.36 13.13 -3.03
N THR A 95 -7.16 12.24 -3.63
CA THR A 95 -8.34 12.62 -4.43
C THR A 95 -9.65 12.57 -3.64
N PHE A 96 -9.60 12.11 -2.39
CA PHE A 96 -10.80 11.95 -1.57
C PHE A 96 -11.39 13.32 -1.25
N LYS A 97 -12.66 13.48 -1.61
CA LYS A 97 -13.49 14.61 -1.20
C LYS A 97 -14.56 14.03 -0.28
N PRO A 98 -14.58 14.43 1.00
CA PRO A 98 -15.61 13.97 1.91
C PRO A 98 -16.99 14.43 1.44
N ALA A 99 -18.02 13.66 1.75
CA ALA A 99 -19.38 14.05 1.45
C ALA A 99 -19.73 15.27 2.31
N THR A 100 -19.89 16.42 1.66
CA THR A 100 -20.38 17.63 2.32
C THR A 100 -21.81 17.34 2.79
N ALA A 101 -22.00 17.25 4.10
CA ALA A 101 -23.31 17.28 4.74
C ALA A 101 -24.00 18.62 4.48
#